data_AF-A0A258KUB9-F1
#
_entry.id   AF-A0A258KUB9-F1
#
_cell.length_a   1.000
_cell.length_b   1.000
_cell.length_c   1.000
_cell.angle_alpha   90.00
_cell.angle_beta   90.00
_cell.angle_gamma   90.00
#
_symmetry.space_group_name_H-M   'P 1'
#
loop_
_entity.id
_entity.type
_entity.pdbx_description
1 polymer ?
#
loop_
_entity_poly.entity_id
_entity_poly.type
_entity_poly.pdbx_seq_one_letter_code
_entity_poly.pdbx_strand_id
1 'polypeptide(L)'
;MKRTIRTPSAWQRLPSRAAVAVETVRLGSAGLNASYYGMLGLVAHPAAGVGLGLVAFAADYSKGATLTAAMTKGHGFGRRLAAWLVFVVLFVASMIAVDGVLMKLRSALVAGPANTISAHDRASGEYRASVAELDKLGTVRTPEAIRADMDGAPVSRAVFRRTAECTDITKDASLAACKPLLELRKEMALAIRKRELEAARDAAKVRLDALGPRPSSADPQAEVLAGALEGYGVSPGLVAYGMVAIIGFAIELVACFGLYVLGNRRTLGKPANDRPANVPANVAANVPAPSGPVPPRGGRKASAMSANVVPFAGKRAALAALQQAGGPVSNRQLARLMGVSDGEASKRVRELGGLVNVERRGRCVMVWLAGQVAAA
;
A
#
# COMPACT_ATOMS: atom_id res chain seq x y z
N MET A 1 -10.38 -65.67 4.49
CA MET A 1 -10.19 -64.36 5.14
C MET A 1 -10.14 -63.26 4.07
N LYS A 2 -11.17 -62.41 3.95
CA LYS A 2 -11.15 -61.24 3.06
C LYS A 2 -10.50 -60.06 3.82
N ARG A 3 -9.30 -59.63 3.41
CA ARG A 3 -8.71 -58.37 3.91
C ARG A 3 -9.55 -57.22 3.38
N THR A 4 -10.37 -56.63 4.24
CA THR A 4 -11.06 -55.37 3.96
C THR A 4 -9.98 -54.28 3.90
N ILE A 5 -9.61 -53.88 2.67
CA ILE A 5 -8.77 -52.71 2.46
C ILE A 5 -9.59 -51.51 2.93
N ARG A 6 -9.33 -51.03 4.14
CA ARG A 6 -9.85 -49.74 4.62
C ARG A 6 -9.22 -48.67 3.75
N THR A 7 -9.93 -48.23 2.72
CA THR A 7 -9.57 -47.01 2.01
C THR A 7 -9.62 -45.87 3.01
N PRO A 8 -8.54 -45.08 3.16
CA PRO A 8 -8.57 -43.92 4.05
C PRO A 8 -9.70 -43.00 3.61
N SER A 9 -10.59 -42.69 4.55
CA SER A 9 -11.76 -41.85 4.31
C SER A 9 -11.34 -40.55 3.62
N ALA A 10 -12.15 -40.06 2.66
CA ALA A 10 -11.84 -38.86 1.87
C ALA A 10 -11.51 -37.62 2.73
N TRP A 11 -11.96 -37.60 3.99
CA TRP A 11 -11.68 -36.54 4.97
C TRP A 11 -10.23 -36.53 5.51
N GLN A 12 -9.50 -37.64 5.45
CA GLN A 12 -8.06 -37.68 5.78
C GLN A 12 -7.18 -37.08 4.67
N ARG A 13 -7.76 -36.70 3.53
CA ARG A 13 -7.05 -36.07 2.40
C ARG A 13 -7.18 -34.55 2.36
N LEU A 14 -7.94 -33.92 3.26
CA LEU A 14 -7.93 -32.47 3.33
C LEU A 14 -6.60 -31.99 3.91
N PRO A 15 -5.82 -31.17 3.18
CA PRO A 15 -4.63 -30.57 3.75
C PRO A 15 -5.05 -29.81 5.01
N SER A 16 -4.36 -30.08 6.13
CA SER A 16 -4.51 -29.27 7.34
C SER A 16 -4.38 -27.79 6.98
N ARG A 17 -5.17 -26.90 7.59
CA ARG A 17 -5.11 -25.44 7.33
C ARG A 17 -3.69 -24.87 7.31
N ALA A 18 -2.79 -25.43 8.12
CA ALA A 18 -1.36 -25.08 8.14
C ALA A 18 -0.64 -25.36 6.80
N ALA A 19 -0.93 -26.47 6.13
CA ALA A 19 -0.34 -26.82 4.84
C ALA A 19 -0.79 -25.86 3.73
N VAL A 20 -2.07 -25.47 3.73
CA VAL A 20 -2.59 -24.47 2.80
C VAL A 20 -1.92 -23.11 3.06
N ALA A 21 -1.77 -22.70 4.33
CA ALA A 21 -1.12 -21.44 4.67
C ALA A 21 0.35 -21.41 4.24
N VAL A 22 1.12 -22.47 4.51
CA VAL A 22 2.52 -22.56 4.10
C VAL A 22 2.67 -22.57 2.58
N GLU A 23 1.84 -23.32 1.85
CA GLU A 23 1.91 -23.34 0.38
C GLU A 23 1.54 -21.97 -0.21
N THR A 24 0.60 -21.27 0.41
CA THR A 24 0.25 -19.89 0.02
C THR A 24 1.44 -18.94 0.19
N VAL A 25 2.16 -19.02 1.31
CA VAL A 25 3.36 -18.21 1.55
C VAL A 25 4.46 -18.56 0.55
N ARG A 26 4.67 -19.84 0.24
CA ARG A 26 5.65 -20.28 -0.75
C ARG A 26 5.33 -19.79 -2.16
N LEU A 27 4.07 -19.90 -2.60
CA LEU A 27 3.63 -19.36 -3.88
C LEU A 27 3.78 -17.83 -3.93
N GLY A 28 3.50 -17.16 -2.81
CA GLY A 28 3.76 -15.73 -2.65
C GLY A 28 5.24 -15.37 -2.80
N SER A 29 6.14 -16.08 -2.12
CA SER A 29 7.60 -15.91 -2.22
C SER A 29 8.08 -16.09 -3.66
N ALA A 30 7.66 -17.18 -4.31
CA ALA A 30 8.01 -17.46 -5.69
C ALA A 30 7.49 -16.39 -6.65
N GLY A 31 6.28 -15.88 -6.41
CA GLY A 31 5.72 -14.76 -7.17
C GLY A 31 6.48 -13.45 -7.00
N LEU A 32 6.90 -13.12 -5.76
CA LEU A 32 7.73 -11.94 -5.50
C LEU A 32 9.08 -12.06 -6.22
N ASN A 33 9.73 -13.22 -6.10
CA ASN A 33 11.00 -13.49 -6.74
C ASN A 33 10.90 -13.39 -8.28
N ALA A 34 9.84 -13.99 -8.85
CA ALA A 34 9.51 -13.87 -10.27
C ALA A 34 9.29 -12.42 -10.71
N SER A 35 8.57 -11.63 -9.91
CA SER A 35 8.30 -10.24 -10.23
C SER A 35 9.57 -9.38 -10.22
N TYR A 36 10.49 -9.61 -9.27
CA TYR A 36 11.76 -8.90 -9.18
C TYR A 36 12.63 -9.14 -10.41
N TYR A 37 12.94 -10.41 -10.69
CA TYR A 37 13.78 -10.77 -11.83
C TYR A 37 13.11 -10.52 -13.17
N GLY A 38 11.77 -10.58 -13.21
CA GLY A 38 11.00 -10.12 -14.36
C GLY A 38 11.20 -8.63 -14.62
N MET A 39 11.08 -7.79 -13.59
CA MET A 39 11.35 -6.35 -13.71
C MET A 39 12.79 -6.07 -14.16
N LEU A 40 13.79 -6.77 -13.61
CA LEU A 40 15.19 -6.63 -14.05
C LEU A 40 15.37 -7.06 -15.51
N GLY A 41 14.78 -8.18 -15.90
CA GLY A 41 14.84 -8.67 -17.29
C GLY A 41 14.18 -7.71 -18.27
N LEU A 42 13.08 -7.06 -17.90
CA LEU A 42 12.40 -6.06 -18.73
C LEU A 42 13.28 -4.83 -19.04
N VAL A 43 14.24 -4.50 -18.17
CA VAL A 43 15.21 -3.42 -18.45
C VAL A 43 16.14 -3.79 -19.61
N ALA A 44 16.47 -5.08 -19.75
CA ALA A 44 17.31 -5.56 -20.83
C ALA A 44 16.51 -5.88 -22.10
N HIS A 45 15.42 -6.64 -21.99
CA HIS A 45 14.57 -7.06 -23.10
C HIS A 45 13.21 -7.62 -22.63
N PRO A 46 12.08 -7.37 -23.31
CA PRO A 46 10.77 -7.89 -22.91
C PRO A 46 10.72 -9.42 -22.70
N ALA A 47 11.33 -10.18 -23.62
CA ALA A 47 11.40 -11.64 -23.50
C ALA A 47 12.30 -12.11 -22.35
N ALA A 48 13.35 -11.35 -22.02
CA ALA A 48 14.21 -11.65 -20.88
C ALA A 48 13.45 -11.46 -19.55
N GLY A 49 12.54 -10.49 -19.48
CA GLY A 49 11.65 -10.32 -18.32
C GLY A 49 10.79 -11.56 -18.05
N VAL A 50 10.11 -12.09 -19.08
CA VAL A 50 9.29 -13.30 -18.92
C VAL A 50 10.16 -14.51 -18.56
N GLY A 51 11.28 -14.70 -19.28
CA GLY A 51 12.19 -15.82 -19.04
C GLY A 51 12.79 -15.83 -17.64
N LEU A 52 13.36 -14.71 -17.20
CA LEU A 52 13.97 -14.58 -15.87
C LEU A 52 12.92 -14.70 -14.76
N GLY A 53 11.72 -14.16 -14.95
CA GLY A 53 10.62 -14.30 -13.98
C GLY A 53 10.20 -15.76 -13.79
N LEU A 54 10.04 -16.53 -14.87
CA LEU A 54 9.68 -17.95 -14.79
C LEU A 54 10.81 -18.81 -14.16
N VAL A 55 12.06 -18.54 -14.52
CA VAL A 55 13.22 -19.23 -13.94
C VAL A 55 13.32 -18.94 -12.45
N ALA A 56 13.18 -17.67 -12.05
CA ALA A 56 13.17 -17.29 -10.64
C ALA A 56 12.02 -17.95 -9.87
N PHE A 57 10.81 -17.98 -10.43
CA PHE A 57 9.67 -18.70 -9.84
C PHE A 57 9.98 -20.18 -9.59
N ALA A 58 10.50 -20.88 -10.60
CA ALA A 58 10.79 -22.30 -10.52
C ALA A 58 11.93 -22.59 -9.54
N ALA A 59 12.99 -21.78 -9.58
CA ALA A 59 14.12 -21.86 -8.66
C ALA A 59 13.63 -21.66 -7.21
N ASP A 60 12.76 -20.68 -6.99
CA ASP A 60 12.17 -20.39 -5.70
C ASP A 60 11.35 -21.56 -5.16
N TYR A 61 10.46 -22.07 -6.01
CA TYR A 61 9.62 -23.20 -5.68
C TYR A 61 10.47 -24.43 -5.31
N SER A 62 11.62 -24.64 -5.96
CA SER A 62 12.48 -25.81 -5.69
C SER A 62 13.18 -25.80 -4.32
N LYS A 63 13.27 -24.65 -3.62
CA LYS A 63 14.01 -24.50 -2.34
C LYS A 63 13.58 -25.47 -1.25
N GLY A 64 12.28 -25.70 -1.09
CA GLY A 64 11.77 -26.64 -0.08
C GLY A 64 12.25 -28.08 -0.32
N ALA A 65 12.40 -28.48 -1.59
CA ALA A 65 12.88 -29.81 -1.95
C ALA A 65 14.39 -29.95 -1.72
N THR A 66 15.19 -28.93 -2.05
CA THR A 66 16.64 -28.93 -1.81
C THR A 66 16.96 -28.93 -0.31
N LEU A 67 16.21 -28.15 0.49
CA LEU A 67 16.31 -28.19 1.95
C LEU A 67 15.97 -29.57 2.51
N THR A 68 14.89 -30.19 2.04
CA THR A 68 14.51 -31.55 2.46
C THR A 68 15.59 -32.57 2.10
N ALA A 69 16.16 -32.49 0.90
CA ALA A 69 17.26 -33.37 0.47
C ALA A 69 18.52 -33.18 1.32
N ALA A 70 18.83 -31.95 1.75
CA ALA A 70 19.96 -31.66 2.63
C ALA A 70 19.77 -32.25 4.04
N MET A 71 18.52 -32.29 4.53
CA MET A 71 18.18 -32.71 5.89
C MET A 71 17.81 -34.19 6.05
N THR A 72 17.47 -34.89 4.97
CA THR A 72 17.02 -36.30 5.02
C THR A 72 18.21 -37.25 5.24
N LYS A 73 18.11 -38.14 6.24
CA LYS A 73 19.10 -39.20 6.50
C LYS A 73 18.99 -40.29 5.43
N GLY A 74 20.11 -40.74 4.85
CA GLY A 74 20.15 -41.83 3.87
C GLY A 74 20.78 -41.48 2.52
N HIS A 75 20.99 -40.20 2.23
CA HIS A 75 21.83 -39.77 1.11
C HIS A 75 23.28 -39.59 1.59
N GLY A 76 24.26 -40.03 0.80
CA GLY A 76 25.68 -39.85 1.11
C GLY A 76 26.03 -38.39 1.41
N PHE A 77 27.05 -38.17 2.25
CA PHE A 77 27.44 -36.84 2.74
C PHE A 77 27.60 -35.80 1.61
N GLY A 78 28.27 -36.15 0.51
CA GLY A 78 28.49 -35.25 -0.62
C GLY A 78 27.18 -34.73 -1.24
N ARG A 79 26.15 -35.57 -1.38
CA ARG A 79 24.85 -35.15 -1.92
C ARG A 79 24.12 -34.19 -0.98
N ARG A 80 24.25 -34.38 0.34
CA ARG A 80 23.67 -33.47 1.34
C ARG A 80 24.37 -32.12 1.33
N LEU A 81 25.70 -32.10 1.24
CA LEU A 81 26.49 -30.87 1.15
C LEU A 81 26.13 -30.09 -0.12
N ALA A 82 26.06 -30.75 -1.28
CA ALA A 82 25.65 -30.11 -2.53
C ALA A 82 24.23 -29.53 -2.44
N ALA A 83 23.26 -30.29 -1.90
CA ALA A 83 21.89 -29.79 -1.71
C ALA A 83 21.82 -28.58 -0.77
N TRP A 84 22.65 -28.57 0.29
CA TRP A 84 22.74 -27.45 1.22
C TRP A 84 23.31 -26.20 0.55
N LEU A 85 24.41 -26.32 -0.21
CA LEU A 85 24.99 -25.19 -0.95
C LEU A 85 24.00 -24.60 -1.97
N VAL A 86 23.32 -25.46 -2.73
CA VAL A 86 22.27 -25.02 -3.67
C VAL A 86 21.14 -24.31 -2.93
N PHE A 87 20.69 -24.85 -1.79
CA PHE A 87 19.68 -24.20 -0.97
C PHE A 87 20.12 -22.80 -0.50
N VAL A 88 21.35 -22.65 0.01
CA VAL A 88 21.88 -21.36 0.48
C VAL A 88 21.91 -20.33 -0.65
N VAL A 89 22.40 -20.71 -1.84
CA VAL A 89 22.44 -19.81 -3.00
C VAL A 89 21.03 -19.38 -3.40
N LEU A 90 20.09 -20.31 -3.50
CA LEU A 90 18.70 -20.01 -3.85
C LEU A 90 18.01 -19.14 -2.77
N PHE A 91 18.31 -19.40 -1.49
CA PHE A 91 17.77 -18.64 -0.37
C PHE A 91 18.25 -17.19 -0.41
N VAL A 92 19.56 -16.97 -0.59
CA VAL A 92 20.16 -15.63 -0.68
C VAL A 92 19.65 -14.89 -1.93
N ALA A 93 19.59 -15.55 -3.08
CA ALA A 93 19.06 -14.93 -4.31
C ALA A 93 17.60 -14.49 -4.12
N SER A 94 16.80 -15.31 -3.45
CA SER A 94 15.40 -14.96 -3.15
C SER A 94 15.27 -13.83 -2.14
N MET A 95 16.10 -13.82 -1.09
CA MET A 95 16.16 -12.71 -0.14
C MET A 95 16.39 -11.38 -0.85
N ILE A 96 17.38 -11.32 -1.74
CA ILE A 96 17.68 -10.12 -2.55
C ILE A 96 16.46 -9.70 -3.37
N ALA A 97 15.77 -10.66 -3.98
CA ALA A 97 14.60 -10.39 -4.82
C ALA A 97 13.40 -9.88 -4.02
N VAL A 98 13.07 -10.53 -2.91
CA VAL A 98 12.00 -10.12 -2.00
C VAL A 98 12.29 -8.75 -1.41
N ASP A 99 13.51 -8.52 -0.91
CA ASP A 99 13.92 -7.23 -0.38
C ASP A 99 13.86 -6.14 -1.46
N GLY A 100 14.26 -6.43 -2.68
CA GLY A 100 14.17 -5.50 -3.81
C GLY A 100 12.74 -5.09 -4.14
N VAL A 101 11.79 -6.04 -4.12
CA VAL A 101 10.37 -5.74 -4.34
C VAL A 101 9.78 -4.98 -3.16
N LEU A 102 10.08 -5.39 -1.93
CA LEU A 102 9.60 -4.72 -0.72
C LEU A 102 10.15 -3.29 -0.61
N MET A 103 11.41 -3.05 -0.98
CA MET A 103 12.01 -1.72 -1.12
C MET A 103 11.22 -0.87 -2.12
N LYS A 104 10.91 -1.41 -3.31
CA LYS A 104 10.14 -0.69 -4.32
C LYS A 104 8.73 -0.36 -3.85
N LEU A 105 8.06 -1.29 -3.18
CA LEU A 105 6.74 -1.08 -2.58
C LEU A 105 6.79 -0.02 -1.49
N ARG A 106 7.78 -0.08 -0.59
CA ARG A 106 7.98 0.93 0.44
C ARG A 106 8.24 2.30 -0.17
N SER A 107 9.14 2.41 -1.13
CA SER A 107 9.42 3.68 -1.82
C SER A 107 8.16 4.26 -2.48
N ALA A 108 7.31 3.42 -3.09
CA ALA A 108 6.03 3.88 -3.63
C ALA A 108 5.06 4.38 -2.54
N LEU A 109 5.00 3.70 -1.39
CA LEU A 109 4.18 4.11 -0.25
C LEU A 109 4.67 5.41 0.39
N VAL A 110 5.99 5.60 0.48
CA VAL A 110 6.65 6.79 1.08
C VAL A 110 6.69 7.97 0.11
N ALA A 111 6.69 7.73 -1.21
CA ALA A 111 6.74 8.79 -2.22
C ALA A 111 5.55 9.75 -2.14
N GLY A 112 4.35 9.27 -1.81
CA GLY A 112 3.16 10.12 -1.63
C GLY A 112 3.39 11.20 -0.56
N PRO A 113 3.60 10.81 0.71
CA PRO A 113 3.95 11.74 1.78
C PRO A 113 5.16 12.63 1.48
N ALA A 114 6.24 12.07 0.91
CA ALA A 114 7.43 12.85 0.54
C ALA A 114 7.13 13.95 -0.49
N ASN A 115 6.29 13.66 -1.48
CA ASN A 115 5.85 14.63 -2.47
C ASN A 115 4.98 15.73 -1.83
N THR A 116 4.08 15.38 -0.91
CA THR A 116 3.27 16.35 -0.16
C THR A 116 4.13 17.26 0.70
N ILE A 117 5.13 16.72 1.41
CA ILE A 117 6.10 17.50 2.18
C ILE A 117 6.84 18.47 1.25
N SER A 118 7.35 17.98 0.13
CA SER A 118 8.13 18.78 -0.83
C SER A 118 7.27 19.86 -1.52
N ALA A 119 5.99 19.58 -1.77
CA ALA A 119 5.04 20.57 -2.29
C ALA A 119 4.73 21.64 -1.24
N HIS A 120 4.50 21.25 0.00
CA HIS A 120 4.23 22.17 1.11
C HIS A 120 5.44 23.06 1.40
N ASP A 121 6.66 22.51 1.40
CA ASP A 121 7.89 23.27 1.66
C ASP A 121 8.16 24.29 0.55
N ARG A 122 7.93 23.94 -0.72
CA ARG A 122 8.02 24.89 -1.83
C ARG A 122 6.99 26.01 -1.71
N ALA A 123 5.71 25.67 -1.49
CA ALA A 123 4.65 26.67 -1.33
C ALA A 123 4.89 27.58 -0.10
N SER A 124 5.43 27.02 0.98
CA SER A 124 5.82 27.77 2.18
C SER A 124 6.97 28.73 1.89
N GLY A 125 7.97 28.28 1.13
CA GLY A 125 9.09 29.10 0.70
C GLY A 125 8.64 30.28 -0.18
N GLU A 126 7.79 30.00 -1.18
CA GLU A 126 7.19 31.04 -2.05
C GLU A 126 6.42 32.08 -1.23
N TYR A 127 5.53 31.63 -0.33
CA TYR A 127 4.76 32.52 0.54
C TYR A 127 5.66 33.41 1.39
N ARG A 128 6.65 32.83 2.09
CA ARG A 128 7.58 33.58 2.94
C ARG A 128 8.42 34.57 2.14
N ALA A 129 8.88 34.19 0.94
CA ALA A 129 9.63 35.07 0.07
C ALA A 129 8.79 36.28 -0.37
N SER A 130 7.53 36.07 -0.77
CA SER A 130 6.63 37.17 -1.14
C SER A 130 6.34 38.09 0.05
N VAL A 131 6.12 37.55 1.26
CA VAL A 131 5.93 38.36 2.47
C VAL A 131 7.17 39.19 2.79
N ALA A 132 8.36 38.57 2.78
CA ALA A 132 9.60 39.28 3.06
C ALA A 132 9.90 40.40 2.05
N GLU A 133 9.61 40.19 0.76
CA GLU A 133 9.75 41.25 -0.25
C GLU A 133 8.70 42.35 -0.11
N LEU A 134 7.45 42.01 0.26
CA LEU A 134 6.43 43.01 0.57
C LEU A 134 6.83 43.89 1.76
N ASP A 135 7.40 43.29 2.80
CA ASP A 135 7.87 44.00 3.98
C ASP A 135 8.99 45.01 3.64
N LYS A 136 9.88 44.68 2.69
CA LYS A 136 10.91 45.60 2.19
C LYS A 136 10.34 46.80 1.43
N LEU A 137 9.23 46.62 0.71
CA LEU A 137 8.58 47.72 -0.04
C LEU A 137 7.81 48.68 0.86
N GLY A 138 7.35 48.22 2.02
CA GLY A 138 6.62 49.03 2.98
C GLY A 138 5.29 49.59 2.45
N THR A 139 4.96 50.80 2.88
CA THR A 139 3.72 51.48 2.48
C THR A 139 3.94 52.27 1.19
N VAL A 140 3.53 51.68 0.07
CA VAL A 140 3.46 52.35 -1.24
C VAL A 140 2.01 52.73 -1.54
N ARG A 141 1.79 53.90 -2.17
CA ARG A 141 0.46 54.35 -2.59
C ARG A 141 -0.11 53.44 -3.68
N THR A 142 -1.43 53.50 -3.89
CA THR A 142 -2.08 52.71 -4.95
C THR A 142 -1.68 53.22 -6.33
N PRO A 143 -1.60 52.35 -7.35
CA PRO A 143 -1.29 52.76 -8.73
C PRO A 143 -2.22 53.88 -9.23
N GLU A 144 -3.49 53.86 -8.86
CA GLU A 144 -4.48 54.86 -9.27
C GLU A 144 -4.18 56.26 -8.69
N ALA A 145 -3.78 56.33 -7.41
CA ALA A 145 -3.40 57.59 -6.77
C ALA A 145 -2.12 58.18 -7.38
N ILE A 146 -1.12 57.32 -7.65
CA ILE A 146 0.13 57.76 -8.28
C ILE A 146 -0.13 58.23 -9.73
N ARG A 147 -1.01 57.54 -10.48
CA ARG A 147 -1.39 57.97 -11.84
C ARG A 147 -2.06 59.34 -11.83
N ALA A 148 -3.00 59.58 -10.89
CA ALA A 148 -3.64 60.87 -10.76
C ALA A 148 -2.63 62.01 -10.50
N ASP A 149 -1.62 61.76 -9.66
CA ASP A 149 -0.54 62.72 -9.41
C ASP A 149 0.38 62.92 -10.62
N MET A 150 0.64 61.87 -11.40
CA MET A 150 1.41 61.96 -12.64
C MET A 150 0.71 62.85 -13.66
N ASP A 151 -0.62 62.72 -13.77
CA ASP A 151 -1.44 63.54 -14.69
C ASP A 151 -1.46 65.02 -14.27
N GLY A 152 -1.33 65.29 -12.96
CA GLY A 152 -1.24 66.64 -12.38
C GLY A 152 0.18 67.21 -12.23
N ALA A 153 1.23 66.48 -12.63
CA ALA A 153 2.60 66.86 -12.34
C ALA A 153 3.02 68.16 -13.07
N PRO A 154 3.66 69.12 -12.37
CA PRO A 154 3.99 70.42 -12.95
C PRO A 154 5.24 70.34 -13.85
N VAL A 155 5.07 69.85 -15.08
CA VAL A 155 6.11 69.89 -16.13
C VAL A 155 5.63 70.77 -17.27
N SER A 156 6.42 71.79 -17.64
CA SER A 156 6.04 72.66 -18.75
C SER A 156 5.98 71.84 -20.05
N ARG A 157 4.94 72.08 -20.87
CA ARG A 157 4.70 71.33 -22.12
C ARG A 157 5.89 71.37 -23.09
N ALA A 158 6.64 72.48 -23.08
CA ALA A 158 7.85 72.64 -23.88
C ALA A 158 8.99 71.70 -23.42
N VAL A 159 9.24 71.62 -22.10
CA VAL A 159 10.23 70.70 -21.54
C VAL A 159 9.79 69.26 -21.75
N PHE A 160 8.51 68.94 -21.50
CA PHE A 160 7.95 67.61 -21.68
C PHE A 160 8.13 67.10 -23.12
N ARG A 161 7.78 67.91 -24.13
CA ARG A 161 7.97 67.54 -25.55
C ARG A 161 9.44 67.41 -25.94
N ARG A 162 10.29 68.35 -25.51
CA ARG A 162 11.73 68.36 -25.85
C ARG A 162 12.49 67.17 -25.26
N THR A 163 12.03 66.64 -24.13
CA THR A 163 12.63 65.51 -23.42
C THR A 163 11.95 64.17 -23.74
N ALA A 164 11.13 64.13 -24.80
CA ALA A 164 10.32 62.97 -25.17
C ALA A 164 9.56 62.41 -23.95
N GLU A 165 8.78 63.24 -23.29
CA GLU A 165 8.00 62.88 -22.09
C GLU A 165 8.89 62.53 -20.88
N CYS A 166 9.95 63.31 -20.65
CA CYS A 166 10.93 63.08 -19.60
C CYS A 166 11.59 61.68 -19.67
N THR A 167 11.78 61.15 -20.89
CA THR A 167 12.54 59.90 -21.12
C THR A 167 13.96 60.17 -21.60
N ASP A 168 14.17 61.26 -22.34
CA ASP A 168 15.46 61.70 -22.84
C ASP A 168 15.89 63.01 -22.14
N ILE A 169 16.69 62.87 -21.09
CA ILE A 169 17.13 63.99 -20.24
C ILE A 169 18.65 64.11 -20.32
N THR A 170 19.12 64.99 -21.21
CA THR A 170 20.54 65.24 -21.45
C THR A 170 21.08 66.51 -20.79
N LYS A 171 20.21 67.36 -20.21
CA LYS A 171 20.58 68.65 -19.61
C LYS A 171 20.07 68.75 -18.18
N ASP A 172 20.87 69.34 -17.28
CA ASP A 172 20.53 69.47 -15.85
C ASP A 172 19.22 70.25 -15.60
N ALA A 173 18.97 71.31 -16.38
CA ALA A 173 17.73 72.07 -16.29
C ALA A 173 16.49 71.22 -16.65
N SER A 174 16.63 70.30 -17.62
CA SER A 174 15.57 69.35 -17.96
C SER A 174 15.39 68.31 -16.85
N LEU A 175 16.47 67.87 -16.21
CA LEU A 175 16.43 66.94 -15.09
C LEU A 175 15.68 67.55 -13.89
N ALA A 176 16.01 68.79 -13.52
CA ALA A 176 15.35 69.50 -12.44
C ALA A 176 13.83 69.64 -12.67
N ALA A 177 13.43 69.99 -13.90
CA ALA A 177 12.03 70.12 -14.27
C ALA A 177 11.28 68.78 -14.32
N CYS A 178 11.92 67.71 -14.79
CA CYS A 178 11.31 66.37 -14.89
C CYS A 178 11.38 65.55 -13.60
N LYS A 179 12.16 65.97 -12.59
CA LYS A 179 12.39 65.22 -11.35
C LYS A 179 11.08 64.77 -10.65
N PRO A 180 10.04 65.62 -10.47
CA PRO A 180 8.81 65.19 -9.82
C PRO A 180 8.12 64.03 -10.55
N LEU A 181 8.05 64.08 -11.89
CA LEU A 181 7.45 63.03 -12.70
C LEU A 181 8.28 61.73 -12.66
N LEU A 182 9.61 61.85 -12.63
CA LEU A 182 10.50 60.69 -12.52
C LEU A 182 10.36 59.97 -11.17
N GLU A 183 10.25 60.71 -10.06
CA GLU A 183 9.99 60.10 -8.75
C GLU A 183 8.63 59.41 -8.70
N LEU A 184 7.58 60.02 -9.28
CA LEU A 184 6.27 59.37 -9.40
C LEU A 184 6.32 58.10 -10.27
N ARG A 185 7.11 58.08 -11.36
CA ARG A 185 7.32 56.87 -12.18
C ARG A 185 8.04 55.76 -11.40
N LYS A 186 9.04 56.11 -10.58
CA LYS A 186 9.70 55.14 -9.69
C LYS A 186 8.70 54.58 -8.67
N GLU A 187 7.91 55.45 -8.05
CA GLU A 187 6.88 55.02 -7.10
C GLU A 187 5.83 54.13 -7.76
N MET A 188 5.39 54.44 -8.97
CA MET A 188 4.49 53.60 -9.77
C MET A 188 5.07 52.20 -10.00
N ALA A 189 6.36 52.10 -10.35
CA ALA A 189 7.02 50.81 -10.53
C ALA A 189 7.03 49.99 -9.22
N LEU A 190 7.27 50.64 -8.07
CA LEU A 190 7.19 50.00 -6.75
C LEU A 190 5.74 49.56 -6.43
N ALA A 191 4.73 50.37 -6.78
CA ALA A 191 3.32 50.04 -6.56
C ALA A 191 2.87 48.83 -7.40
N ILE A 192 3.29 48.78 -8.66
CA ILE A 192 3.05 47.62 -9.54
C ILE A 192 3.71 46.37 -8.96
N ARG A 193 4.99 46.48 -8.57
CA ARG A 193 5.73 45.35 -7.98
C ARG A 193 5.08 44.85 -6.68
N LYS A 194 4.61 45.76 -5.84
CA LYS A 194 3.86 45.44 -4.63
C LYS A 194 2.60 44.64 -4.95
N ARG A 195 1.79 45.09 -5.91
CA ARG A 195 0.57 44.39 -6.34
C ARG A 195 0.85 42.99 -6.88
N GLU A 196 1.92 42.82 -7.66
CA GLU A 196 2.35 41.49 -8.14
C GLU A 196 2.72 40.56 -6.99
N LEU A 197 3.47 41.06 -6.01
CA LEU A 197 3.88 40.27 -4.84
C LEU A 197 2.70 39.94 -3.92
N GLU A 198 1.72 40.83 -3.78
CA GLU A 198 0.46 40.55 -3.07
C GLU A 198 -0.31 39.42 -3.75
N ALA A 199 -0.47 39.48 -5.07
CA ALA A 199 -1.10 38.41 -5.83
C ALA A 199 -0.33 37.07 -5.72
N ALA A 200 1.00 37.11 -5.75
CA ALA A 200 1.84 35.93 -5.59
C ALA A 200 1.72 35.32 -4.17
N ARG A 201 1.74 36.17 -3.13
CA ARG A 201 1.52 35.78 -1.73
C ARG A 201 0.17 35.09 -1.59
N ASP A 202 -0.89 35.69 -2.12
CA ASP A 202 -2.25 35.17 -1.99
C ASP A 202 -2.41 33.84 -2.74
N ALA A 203 -1.84 33.72 -3.94
CA ALA A 203 -1.80 32.46 -4.69
C ALA A 203 -1.02 31.36 -3.94
N ALA A 204 0.14 31.68 -3.36
CA ALA A 204 0.93 30.73 -2.56
C ALA A 204 0.17 30.31 -1.29
N LYS A 205 -0.55 31.23 -0.65
CA LYS A 205 -1.40 30.96 0.51
C LYS A 205 -2.54 29.99 0.16
N VAL A 206 -3.25 30.23 -0.94
CA VAL A 206 -4.31 29.31 -1.41
C VAL A 206 -3.74 27.91 -1.68
N ARG A 207 -2.53 27.80 -2.25
CA ARG A 207 -1.87 26.50 -2.43
C ARG A 207 -1.54 25.82 -1.10
N LEU A 208 -1.05 26.57 -0.11
CA LEU A 208 -0.79 26.04 1.23
C LEU A 208 -2.07 25.54 1.91
N ASP A 209 -3.13 26.35 1.86
CA ASP A 209 -4.42 25.99 2.44
C ASP A 209 -5.00 24.73 1.77
N ALA A 210 -4.80 24.56 0.46
CA ALA A 210 -5.20 23.37 -0.28
C ALA A 210 -4.38 22.12 0.02
N LEU A 211 -3.08 22.26 0.34
CA LEU A 211 -2.21 21.15 0.75
C LEU A 211 -2.50 20.67 2.17
N GLY A 212 -3.10 21.52 3.01
CA GLY A 212 -3.40 21.22 4.40
C GLY A 212 -2.15 21.19 5.28
N PRO A 213 -2.23 20.57 6.48
CA PRO A 213 -1.10 20.52 7.39
C PRO A 213 0.05 19.70 6.81
N ARG A 214 1.27 20.24 6.88
CA ARG A 214 2.48 19.53 6.49
C ARG A 214 2.62 18.23 7.29
N PRO A 215 2.80 17.06 6.64
CA PRO A 215 3.18 15.84 7.35
C PRO A 215 4.51 16.06 8.07
N SER A 216 4.65 15.51 9.27
CA SER A 216 5.91 15.59 10.02
C SER A 216 7.03 14.83 9.31
N SER A 217 6.69 13.69 8.68
CA SER A 217 7.65 12.86 7.95
C SER A 217 7.04 12.01 6.85
N ALA A 218 7.91 11.57 5.93
CA ALA A 218 7.53 10.68 4.86
C ALA A 218 7.37 9.22 5.34
N ASP A 219 8.12 8.85 6.39
CA ASP A 219 8.14 7.51 6.97
C ASP A 219 8.17 7.58 8.51
N PRO A 220 7.01 7.81 9.16
CA PRO A 220 6.95 7.99 10.61
C PRO A 220 7.48 6.79 11.40
N GLN A 221 7.34 5.58 10.87
CA GLN A 221 7.81 4.37 11.55
C GLN A 221 9.34 4.29 11.55
N ALA A 222 9.98 4.57 10.41
CA ALA A 222 11.44 4.59 10.32
C ALA A 222 12.04 5.69 11.20
N GLU A 223 11.43 6.88 11.24
CA GLU A 223 11.92 7.99 12.06
C GLU A 223 11.77 7.73 13.55
N VAL A 224 10.63 7.22 14.01
CA VAL A 224 10.43 6.90 15.44
C VAL A 224 11.46 5.87 15.91
N LEU A 225 11.71 4.84 15.10
CA LEU A 225 12.67 3.79 15.44
C LEU A 225 14.13 4.27 15.30
N ALA A 226 14.43 5.16 14.34
CA ALA A 226 15.75 5.80 14.26
C ALA A 226 16.02 6.72 15.45
N GLY A 227 15.02 7.50 15.89
CA GLY A 227 15.14 8.34 17.09
C GLY A 227 15.38 7.52 18.36
N ALA A 228 14.74 6.34 18.48
CA ALA A 228 15.02 5.41 19.57
C ALA A 228 16.46 4.83 19.53
N LEU A 229 17.12 4.89 18.38
CA LEU A 229 18.48 4.39 18.14
C LEU A 229 19.49 5.52 17.87
N GLU A 230 19.14 6.78 18.16
CA GLU A 230 19.98 7.94 17.85
C GLU A 230 21.36 7.86 18.51
N GLY A 231 21.43 7.34 19.74
CA GLY A 231 22.69 7.11 20.47
C GLY A 231 23.65 6.12 19.79
N TYR A 232 23.18 5.36 18.79
CA TYR A 232 23.97 4.43 17.99
C TYR A 232 24.29 4.95 16.58
N GLY A 233 23.88 6.18 16.24
CA GLY A 233 24.12 6.78 14.92
C GLY A 233 23.33 6.12 13.78
N VAL A 234 22.20 5.48 14.08
CA VAL A 234 21.39 4.76 13.10
C VAL A 234 20.49 5.73 12.34
N SER A 235 20.65 5.82 11.03
CA SER A 235 19.83 6.70 10.18
C SER A 235 18.43 6.11 9.90
N PRO A 236 17.39 6.94 9.64
CA PRO A 236 16.07 6.47 9.21
C PRO A 236 16.12 5.56 7.97
N GLY A 237 17.04 5.83 7.04
CA GLY A 237 17.23 4.99 5.86
C GLY A 237 17.71 3.57 6.21
N LEU A 238 18.64 3.45 7.16
CA LEU A 238 19.12 2.15 7.62
C LEU A 238 18.03 1.38 8.37
N VAL A 239 17.21 2.07 9.18
CA VAL A 239 16.05 1.48 9.85
C VAL A 239 15.01 0.98 8.83
N ALA A 240 14.66 1.81 7.85
CA ALA A 240 13.72 1.45 6.79
C ALA A 240 14.18 0.20 6.02
N TYR A 241 15.47 0.14 5.69
CA TYR A 241 16.09 -1.04 5.08
C TYR A 241 16.00 -2.25 6.01
N GLY A 242 16.41 -2.12 7.27
CA GLY A 242 16.39 -3.20 8.26
C GLY A 242 14.99 -3.79 8.47
N MET A 243 13.95 -2.94 8.55
CA MET A 243 12.55 -3.40 8.66
C MET A 243 12.14 -4.28 7.48
N VAL A 244 12.50 -3.86 6.26
CA VAL A 244 12.19 -4.64 5.06
C VAL A 244 12.98 -5.93 5.01
N ALA A 245 14.27 -5.91 5.34
CA ALA A 245 15.10 -7.11 5.41
C ALA A 245 14.55 -8.13 6.43
N ILE A 246 14.05 -7.66 7.59
CA ILE A 246 13.40 -8.54 8.59
C ILE A 246 12.12 -9.17 8.03
N ILE A 247 11.28 -8.39 7.34
CA ILE A 247 10.04 -8.90 6.73
C ILE A 247 10.36 -9.89 5.61
N GLY A 248 11.31 -9.55 4.73
CA GLY A 248 11.77 -10.42 3.64
C GLY A 248 12.30 -11.74 4.19
N PHE A 249 13.14 -11.67 5.23
CA PHE A 249 13.65 -12.84 5.94
C PHE A 249 12.53 -13.69 6.55
N ALA A 250 11.53 -13.08 7.17
CA ALA A 250 10.41 -13.82 7.75
C ALA A 250 9.58 -14.55 6.68
N ILE A 251 9.32 -13.91 5.53
CA ILE A 251 8.61 -14.52 4.39
C ILE A 251 9.39 -15.73 3.89
N GLU A 252 10.69 -15.56 3.65
CA GLU A 252 11.58 -16.61 3.13
C GLU A 252 11.76 -17.77 4.12
N LEU A 253 11.90 -17.47 5.41
CA LEU A 253 12.00 -18.46 6.46
C LEU A 253 10.74 -19.32 6.50
N VAL A 254 9.54 -18.71 6.45
CA VAL A 254 8.27 -19.47 6.46
C VAL A 254 8.09 -20.25 5.16
N ALA A 255 8.41 -19.67 4.00
CA ALA A 255 8.32 -20.34 2.70
C ALA A 255 9.21 -21.59 2.61
N CYS A 256 10.45 -21.50 3.12
CA CYS A 256 11.43 -22.59 3.06
C CYS A 256 11.21 -23.63 4.17
N PHE A 257 11.12 -23.19 5.43
CA PHE A 257 11.09 -24.10 6.58
C PHE A 257 9.69 -24.60 6.92
N GLY A 258 8.63 -23.85 6.58
CA GLY A 258 7.25 -24.25 6.87
C GLY A 258 6.92 -25.61 6.28
N LEU A 259 7.33 -25.88 5.03
CA LEU A 259 7.10 -27.17 4.38
C LEU A 259 7.97 -28.27 4.95
N TYR A 260 9.22 -27.96 5.30
CA TYR A 260 10.10 -28.93 5.93
C TYR A 260 9.51 -29.44 7.25
N VAL A 261 9.03 -28.53 8.11
CA VAL A 261 8.41 -28.85 9.39
C VAL A 261 7.11 -29.65 9.20
N LEU A 262 6.26 -29.26 8.24
CA LEU A 262 5.00 -29.97 7.97
C LEU A 262 5.22 -31.33 7.30
N GLY A 263 6.23 -31.47 6.45
CA GLY A 263 6.61 -32.71 5.78
C GLY A 263 7.13 -33.76 6.75
N ASN A 264 8.02 -33.39 7.67
CA ASN A 264 8.59 -34.30 8.66
C ASN A 264 7.60 -34.76 9.74
N ARG A 265 6.52 -34.02 9.99
CA ARG A 265 5.47 -34.49 10.92
C ARG A 265 4.73 -35.73 10.41
N ARG A 266 4.65 -35.93 9.09
CA ARG A 266 3.97 -37.10 8.49
C ARG A 266 4.75 -38.40 8.67
N THR A 267 6.09 -38.34 8.76
CA THR A 267 6.94 -39.52 8.98
C THR A 267 6.99 -39.93 10.44
N LEU A 268 6.90 -38.97 11.38
CA LEU A 268 6.89 -39.24 12.83
C LEU A 268 5.57 -39.84 13.34
N GLY A 269 4.46 -39.65 12.62
CA GLY A 269 3.13 -40.09 13.02
C GLY A 269 2.75 -41.51 12.61
N LYS A 270 3.62 -42.25 11.92
CA LYS A 270 3.36 -43.67 11.60
C LYS A 270 3.84 -44.49 12.81
N PRO A 271 2.94 -44.98 13.69
CA PRO A 271 3.37 -45.81 14.81
C PRO A 271 4.13 -47.00 14.23
N ALA A 272 5.35 -47.24 14.73
CA ALA A 272 6.21 -48.34 14.32
C ALA A 272 5.66 -49.73 14.71
N ASN A 273 4.35 -49.86 14.93
CA ASN A 273 3.71 -51.00 15.58
C ASN A 273 2.96 -51.94 14.63
N ASP A 274 3.12 -51.78 13.30
CA ASP A 274 2.79 -52.84 12.33
C ASP A 274 4.01 -53.74 12.08
N ARG A 275 4.78 -54.04 13.13
CA ARG A 275 5.49 -55.32 13.14
C ARG A 275 4.36 -56.34 13.31
N PRO A 276 4.06 -57.20 12.31
CA PRO A 276 3.03 -58.21 12.51
C PRO A 276 3.43 -59.00 13.75
N ALA A 277 2.64 -58.87 14.82
CA ALA A 277 2.72 -59.84 15.88
C ALA A 277 2.59 -61.19 15.18
N ASN A 278 3.59 -62.06 15.32
CA ASN A 278 3.44 -63.48 15.01
C ASN A 278 2.23 -63.93 15.83
N VAL A 279 1.06 -63.98 15.19
CA VAL A 279 -0.13 -64.57 15.77
C VAL A 279 0.08 -66.08 15.67
N PRO A 280 0.32 -66.81 16.78
CA PRO A 280 0.30 -68.26 16.73
C PRO A 280 -1.07 -68.71 16.23
N ALA A 281 -1.08 -69.69 15.33
CA ALA A 281 -2.23 -70.11 14.52
C ALA A 281 -3.41 -70.78 15.28
N ASN A 282 -3.50 -70.66 16.61
CA ASN A 282 -4.44 -71.42 17.43
C ASN A 282 -5.33 -70.53 18.32
N VAL A 283 -6.21 -69.71 17.72
CA VAL A 283 -7.43 -69.26 18.42
C VAL A 283 -8.57 -69.13 17.41
N ALA A 284 -9.16 -70.28 17.07
CA ALA A 284 -10.41 -70.37 16.33
C ALA A 284 -11.37 -71.29 17.07
N ALA A 285 -11.99 -70.79 18.14
CA ALA A 285 -13.26 -71.29 18.65
C ALA A 285 -13.88 -70.28 19.63
N ASN A 286 -15.15 -69.94 19.38
CA ASN A 286 -16.09 -69.26 20.28
C ASN A 286 -15.85 -67.77 20.60
N VAL A 287 -16.44 -66.90 19.77
CA VAL A 287 -16.89 -65.56 20.20
C VAL A 287 -18.35 -65.39 19.77
N PRO A 288 -19.32 -65.27 20.70
CA PRO A 288 -20.72 -65.02 20.36
C PRO A 288 -20.96 -63.57 19.88
N ALA A 289 -22.03 -63.41 19.11
CA ALA A 289 -22.36 -62.21 18.33
C ALA A 289 -22.56 -60.92 19.17
N PRO A 290 -22.16 -59.74 18.66
CA PRO A 290 -22.31 -58.47 19.36
C PRO A 290 -23.74 -57.92 19.24
N SER A 291 -24.30 -57.48 20.36
CA SER A 291 -25.52 -56.65 20.46
C SER A 291 -25.26 -55.24 19.92
N GLY A 292 -26.22 -54.72 19.14
CA GLY A 292 -26.09 -53.47 18.38
C GLY A 292 -25.97 -52.17 19.21
N PRO A 293 -25.55 -51.06 18.57
CA PRO A 293 -25.30 -49.79 19.26
C PRO A 293 -26.57 -48.98 19.52
N VAL A 294 -26.70 -48.46 20.74
CA VAL A 294 -27.71 -47.47 21.15
C VAL A 294 -27.27 -46.07 20.71
N PRO A 295 -28.12 -45.26 20.05
CA PRO A 295 -27.74 -43.91 19.63
C PRO A 295 -27.73 -42.92 20.83
N PRO A 296 -26.75 -42.00 20.91
CA PRO A 296 -26.74 -40.98 21.96
C PRO A 296 -27.79 -39.90 21.67
N ARG A 297 -28.79 -39.82 22.57
CA ARG A 297 -29.79 -38.75 22.62
C ARG A 297 -29.16 -37.53 23.33
N GLY A 298 -28.48 -36.67 22.56
CA GLY A 298 -27.84 -35.46 23.09
C GLY A 298 -28.27 -34.22 22.30
N GLY A 299 -29.22 -33.45 22.84
CA GLY A 299 -29.60 -32.15 22.31
C GLY A 299 -28.47 -31.13 22.48
N ARG A 300 -28.00 -30.54 21.37
CA ARG A 300 -27.08 -29.40 21.40
C ARG A 300 -27.83 -28.17 21.91
N LYS A 301 -27.59 -27.79 23.17
CA LYS A 301 -27.91 -26.43 23.64
C LYS A 301 -27.03 -25.44 22.88
N ALA A 302 -27.66 -24.43 22.27
CA ALA A 302 -26.95 -23.33 21.62
C ALA A 302 -26.11 -22.60 22.67
N SER A 303 -24.79 -22.59 22.48
CA SER A 303 -23.88 -21.79 23.31
C SER A 303 -24.21 -20.32 23.11
N ALA A 304 -24.64 -19.64 24.17
CA ALA A 304 -24.77 -18.19 24.18
C ALA A 304 -23.40 -17.57 23.87
N MET A 305 -23.33 -16.75 22.82
CA MET A 305 -22.12 -16.02 22.47
C MET A 305 -21.82 -14.97 23.55
N SER A 306 -20.54 -14.78 23.85
CA SER A 306 -20.07 -13.83 24.87
C SER A 306 -20.42 -12.38 24.49
N ALA A 307 -20.75 -11.57 25.51
CA ALA A 307 -21.28 -10.20 25.39
C ALA A 307 -20.36 -9.18 24.69
N ASN A 308 -19.13 -9.56 24.34
CA ASN A 308 -18.13 -8.67 23.71
C ASN A 308 -17.94 -8.91 22.20
N VAL A 309 -18.74 -9.79 21.59
CA VAL A 309 -18.72 -9.96 20.13
C VAL A 309 -19.77 -9.04 19.51
N VAL A 310 -19.36 -7.90 18.97
CA VAL A 310 -20.24 -7.06 18.12
C VAL A 310 -20.62 -7.92 16.91
N PRO A 311 -21.91 -8.31 16.76
CA PRO A 311 -22.28 -9.19 15.68
C PRO A 311 -22.07 -8.48 14.34
N PHE A 312 -21.41 -9.14 13.39
CA PHE A 312 -21.30 -8.71 11.98
C PHE A 312 -22.66 -8.72 11.23
N ALA A 313 -23.76 -8.45 11.94
CA ALA A 313 -25.11 -8.43 11.41
C ALA A 313 -25.26 -7.39 10.28
N GLY A 314 -24.53 -6.26 10.36
CA GLY A 314 -24.55 -5.21 9.34
C GLY A 314 -24.13 -5.69 7.95
N LYS A 315 -23.01 -6.43 7.84
CA LYS A 315 -22.51 -6.96 6.56
C LYS A 315 -23.46 -8.00 5.96
N ARG A 316 -24.02 -8.88 6.80
CA ARG A 316 -24.94 -9.93 6.35
C ARG A 316 -26.26 -9.35 5.85
N ALA A 317 -26.77 -8.29 6.48
CA ALA A 317 -28.00 -7.63 6.04
C ALA A 317 -27.86 -7.00 4.64
N ALA A 318 -26.73 -6.33 4.36
CA ALA A 318 -26.48 -5.73 3.06
C ALA A 318 -26.28 -6.76 1.94
N LEU A 319 -25.56 -7.86 2.21
CA LEU A 319 -25.42 -8.95 1.25
C LEU A 319 -26.76 -9.64 0.97
N ALA A 320 -27.55 -9.93 2.01
CA ALA A 320 -28.86 -10.56 1.85
C ALA A 320 -29.82 -9.67 1.06
N ALA A 321 -29.83 -8.36 1.31
CA ALA A 321 -30.64 -7.40 0.57
C ALA A 321 -30.24 -7.32 -0.92
N LEU A 322 -28.94 -7.31 -1.23
CA LEU A 322 -28.46 -7.33 -2.61
C LEU A 322 -28.74 -8.66 -3.32
N GLN A 323 -28.63 -9.79 -2.61
CA GLN A 323 -29.01 -11.11 -3.13
C GLN A 323 -30.51 -11.17 -3.44
N GLN A 324 -31.35 -10.65 -2.54
CA GLN A 324 -32.79 -10.58 -2.72
C GLN A 324 -33.20 -9.68 -3.89
N ALA A 325 -32.48 -8.57 -4.09
CA ALA A 325 -32.74 -7.66 -5.20
C ALA A 325 -32.41 -8.25 -6.58
N GLY A 326 -31.44 -9.17 -6.65
CA GLY A 326 -31.08 -9.86 -7.89
C GLY A 326 -30.48 -8.99 -9.00
N GLY A 327 -30.12 -7.72 -8.72
CA GLY A 327 -29.57 -6.79 -9.70
C GLY A 327 -29.18 -5.43 -9.12
N PRO A 328 -28.79 -4.46 -9.96
CA PRO A 328 -28.40 -3.11 -9.53
C PRO A 328 -29.52 -2.38 -8.80
N VAL A 329 -29.26 -1.96 -7.56
CA VAL A 329 -30.18 -1.15 -6.76
C VAL A 329 -29.57 0.19 -6.40
N SER A 330 -30.40 1.22 -6.34
CA SER A 330 -29.99 2.52 -5.81
C SER A 330 -29.75 2.45 -4.29
N ASN A 331 -28.89 3.31 -3.75
CA ASN A 331 -28.64 3.38 -2.29
C ASN A 331 -29.94 3.53 -1.47
N ARG A 332 -30.92 4.29 -1.98
CA ARG A 332 -32.23 4.49 -1.33
C ARG A 332 -33.15 3.26 -1.40
N GLN A 333 -33.03 2.43 -2.43
CA GLN A 333 -33.71 1.13 -2.49
C GLN A 333 -33.04 0.13 -1.54
N LEU A 334 -31.70 0.11 -1.50
CA LEU A 334 -30.95 -0.73 -0.58
C LEU A 334 -31.26 -0.41 0.89
N ALA A 335 -31.36 0.88 1.23
CA ALA A 335 -31.78 1.34 2.55
C ALA A 335 -33.17 0.81 2.93
N ARG A 336 -34.13 0.85 2.00
CA ARG A 336 -35.48 0.28 2.18
C ARG A 336 -35.48 -1.24 2.35
N LEU A 337 -34.70 -1.97 1.56
CA LEU A 337 -34.58 -3.44 1.67
C LEU A 337 -33.99 -3.88 3.01
N MET A 338 -33.12 -3.06 3.60
CA MET A 338 -32.51 -3.35 4.91
C MET A 338 -33.28 -2.75 6.10
N GLY A 339 -34.29 -1.90 5.86
CA GLY A 339 -35.00 -1.17 6.91
C GLY A 339 -34.12 -0.17 7.68
N VAL A 340 -33.22 0.56 6.99
CA VAL A 340 -32.31 1.55 7.59
C VAL A 340 -32.32 2.89 6.85
N SER A 341 -31.58 3.88 7.35
CA SER A 341 -31.37 5.18 6.67
C SER A 341 -30.38 5.08 5.51
N ASP A 342 -30.46 6.02 4.56
CA ASP A 342 -29.58 6.08 3.38
C ASP A 342 -28.09 6.17 3.76
N GLY A 343 -27.76 6.89 4.82
CA GLY A 343 -26.38 7.02 5.32
C GLY A 343 -25.84 5.71 5.91
N GLU A 344 -26.67 4.98 6.65
CA GLU A 344 -26.31 3.66 7.19
C GLU A 344 -26.17 2.62 6.08
N ALA A 345 -27.00 2.70 5.03
CA ALA A 345 -26.84 1.86 3.84
C ALA A 345 -25.50 2.12 3.14
N SER A 346 -25.13 3.38 2.93
CA SER A 346 -23.83 3.74 2.34
C SER A 346 -22.63 3.31 3.19
N LYS A 347 -22.75 3.35 4.52
CA LYS A 347 -21.71 2.84 5.43
C LYS A 347 -21.54 1.32 5.26
N ARG A 348 -22.63 0.56 5.27
CA ARG A 348 -22.58 -0.91 5.10
C ARG A 348 -22.07 -1.33 3.73
N VAL A 349 -22.41 -0.60 2.66
CA VAL A 349 -21.85 -0.83 1.32
C VAL A 349 -20.34 -0.64 1.31
N ARG A 350 -19.81 0.41 1.95
CA ARG A 350 -18.34 0.61 2.09
C ARG A 350 -17.68 -0.54 2.85
N GLU A 351 -18.35 -1.08 3.87
CA GLU A 351 -17.85 -2.22 4.66
C GLU A 351 -17.83 -3.56 3.89
N LEU A 352 -18.59 -3.68 2.78
CA LEU A 352 -18.57 -4.85 1.91
C LEU A 352 -17.34 -4.88 0.98
N GLY A 353 -16.71 -3.74 0.71
CA GLY A 353 -15.49 -3.66 -0.11
C GLY A 353 -15.66 -4.33 -1.49
N GLY A 354 -14.64 -5.07 -1.93
CA GLY A 354 -14.61 -5.72 -3.25
C GLY A 354 -15.65 -6.83 -3.51
N LEU A 355 -16.64 -7.01 -2.63
CA LEU A 355 -17.77 -7.92 -2.83
C LEU A 355 -18.92 -7.28 -3.62
N VAL A 356 -18.90 -5.95 -3.79
CA VAL A 356 -19.93 -5.20 -4.50
C VAL A 356 -19.32 -4.31 -5.56
N ASN A 357 -20.03 -4.15 -6.67
CA ASN A 357 -19.75 -3.14 -7.68
C ASN A 357 -20.58 -1.90 -7.38
N VAL A 358 -19.97 -0.73 -7.55
CA VAL A 358 -20.62 0.57 -7.33
C VAL A 358 -20.41 1.43 -8.57
N GLU A 359 -21.49 1.86 -9.20
CA GLU A 359 -21.45 2.69 -10.41
C GLU A 359 -22.41 3.87 -10.26
N ARG A 360 -21.99 5.04 -10.74
CA ARG A 360 -22.86 6.22 -10.77
C ARG A 360 -23.62 6.26 -12.10
N ARG A 361 -24.95 6.10 -12.06
CA ARG A 361 -25.84 6.25 -13.21
C ARG A 361 -26.70 7.51 -13.05
N GLY A 362 -26.32 8.57 -13.76
CA GLY A 362 -26.93 9.89 -13.63
C GLY A 362 -26.81 10.44 -12.21
N ARG A 363 -27.94 10.72 -11.56
CA ARG A 363 -27.99 11.24 -10.18
C ARG A 363 -27.95 10.17 -9.09
N CYS A 364 -27.99 8.88 -9.44
CA CYS A 364 -28.03 7.79 -8.48
C CYS A 364 -26.72 6.99 -8.45
N VAL A 365 -26.37 6.50 -7.27
CA VAL A 365 -25.32 5.47 -7.09
C VAL A 365 -26.00 4.12 -7.04
N MET A 366 -25.64 3.25 -7.98
CA MET A 366 -26.14 1.89 -8.12
C MET A 366 -25.14 0.91 -7.50
N VAL A 367 -25.65 -0.08 -6.77
CA VAL A 367 -24.87 -1.09 -6.06
C VAL A 367 -25.40 -2.48 -6.41
N TRP A 368 -24.51 -3.42 -6.73
CA TRP A 368 -24.84 -4.84 -6.96
C TRP A 368 -23.69 -5.75 -6.55
N LEU A 369 -23.92 -7.06 -6.48
CA LEU A 369 -22.89 -8.04 -6.11
C LEU A 369 -21.87 -8.22 -7.24
N ALA A 370 -20.59 -8.32 -6.87
CA ALA A 370 -19.53 -8.68 -7.81
C ALA A 370 -19.82 -10.08 -8.39
N GLY A 371 -19.85 -10.18 -9.73
CA GLY A 371 -20.20 -11.40 -10.46
C GLY A 371 -21.63 -11.46 -10.99
N GLN A 372 -22.53 -10.56 -10.57
CA GLN A 372 -23.79 -10.34 -11.29
C GLN A 372 -23.52 -9.45 -12.50
N VAL A 373 -23.81 -9.96 -13.70
CA VAL A 373 -23.78 -9.18 -14.93
C VAL A 373 -24.90 -8.14 -14.83
N ALA A 374 -24.57 -6.85 -14.98
CA ALA A 374 -25.58 -5.81 -15.02
C ALA A 374 -26.49 -6.10 -16.22
N ALA A 375 -27.74 -6.50 -15.96
CA ALA A 375 -28.75 -6.57 -17.02
C ALA A 375 -28.83 -5.16 -17.62
N ALA A 376 -28.53 -5.07 -18.92
CA ALA A 376 -28.47 -3.81 -19.67
C ALA A 376 -29.84 -3.15 -19.76
#